data_AF-A0A2T0PW19-F1
#
_entry.id   AF-A0A2T0PW19-F1
#
_cell.length_a   1.000
_cell.length_b   1.000
_cell.length_c   1.000
_cell.angle_alpha   90.00
_cell.angle_beta   90.00
_cell.angle_gamma   90.00
#
_symmetry.space_group_name_H-M   'P 1'
#
loop_
_entity.id
_entity.type
_entity.pdbx_description
1 polymer ?
#
loop_
_entity_poly.entity_id
_entity_poly.type
_entity_poly.pdbx_seq_one_letter_code
_entity_poly.pdbx_strand_id
1 'polypeptide(L)' 'MNRDGEIVLRPRVAVHPDDAWFWSPESQAAEQAAEEDLAAGRYTMFDNEQAFFAHLSKLASEKPGDTG' A
#
# COMPACT_ATOMS: atom_id res chain seq x y z
N MET A 1 -22.49 -1.60 46.81
CA MET A 1 -21.14 -2.08 46.44
C MET A 1 -20.45 -0.96 45.68
N ASN A 2 -19.30 -0.51 46.18
CA ASN A 2 -18.53 0.60 45.62
C ASN A 2 -17.50 0.05 44.59
N ARG A 3 -17.37 0.68 43.42
CA ARG A 3 -16.52 0.23 42.28
C ARG A 3 -15.17 0.98 42.21
N ASP A 4 -14.74 1.54 43.34
CA ASP A 4 -13.45 2.22 43.45
C ASP A 4 -12.31 1.26 43.05
N GLY A 5 -11.59 1.61 41.98
CA GLY A 5 -10.48 0.82 41.42
C GLY A 5 -10.76 0.15 40.07
N GLU A 6 -11.97 0.27 39.50
CA GLU A 6 -12.28 -0.34 38.20
C GLU A 6 -11.93 0.60 37.02
N ILE A 7 -11.08 0.14 36.11
CA ILE A 7 -10.87 0.77 34.79
C ILE A 7 -11.76 0.07 33.78
N VAL A 8 -12.75 0.78 33.23
CA VAL A 8 -13.62 0.24 32.17
C VAL A 8 -13.02 0.59 30.81
N LEU A 9 -12.39 -0.39 30.17
CA LEU A 9 -11.96 -0.28 28.77
C LEU A 9 -13.13 -0.63 27.85
N ARG A 10 -13.43 0.27 26.90
CA ARG A 10 -14.36 0.00 25.79
C ARG A 10 -13.56 -0.02 24.50
N PRO A 11 -13.10 -1.20 24.04
CA PRO A 11 -12.35 -1.30 22.80
C PRO A 11 -13.23 -0.82 21.65
N ARG A 12 -12.68 0.05 20.81
CA ARG A 12 -13.25 0.39 19.52
C ARG A 12 -12.29 -0.07 18.46
N VAL A 13 -12.81 -0.75 17.43
CA VAL A 13 -12.03 -0.95 16.21
C VAL A 13 -11.87 0.43 15.59
N ALA A 14 -10.62 0.91 15.52
CA ALA A 14 -10.29 2.24 15.03
C ALA A 14 -10.42 2.36 13.50
N VAL A 15 -10.42 1.21 12.81
CA VAL A 15 -10.40 1.11 11.35
C VAL A 15 -11.78 0.67 10.87
N HIS A 16 -12.30 1.31 9.82
CA HIS A 16 -13.53 0.87 9.18
C HIS A 16 -13.32 -0.52 8.54
N PRO A 17 -14.29 -1.46 8.57
CA PRO A 17 -14.12 -2.78 7.97
C PRO A 17 -13.69 -2.75 6.50
N ASP A 18 -14.19 -1.78 5.73
CA ASP A 18 -13.83 -1.59 4.32
C ASP A 18 -12.38 -1.16 4.11
N ASP A 19 -11.70 -0.69 5.16
CA ASP A 19 -10.30 -0.27 5.15
C ASP A 19 -9.38 -1.30 5.84
N ALA A 20 -9.94 -2.36 6.43
CA ALA A 20 -9.17 -3.33 7.21
C ALA A 20 -8.12 -4.07 6.37
N TRP A 21 -8.36 -4.23 5.07
CA TRP A 21 -7.43 -4.87 4.14
C TRP A 21 -6.08 -4.13 4.08
N PHE A 22 -6.07 -2.80 4.18
CA PHE A 22 -4.85 -1.98 4.15
C PHE A 22 -3.93 -2.28 5.34
N TRP A 23 -4.52 -2.69 6.46
CA TRP A 23 -3.81 -3.02 7.69
C TRP A 23 -3.45 -4.51 7.79
N SER A 24 -3.67 -5.30 6.74
CA SER A 24 -3.15 -6.67 6.68
C SER A 24 -1.61 -6.66 6.71
N PRO A 25 -0.97 -7.68 7.30
CA PRO A 25 0.49 -7.80 7.31
C PRO A 25 1.10 -7.72 5.91
N GLU A 26 0.44 -8.31 4.91
CA GLU A 26 0.88 -8.31 3.52
C GLU A 26 0.83 -6.91 2.90
N SER A 27 -0.26 -6.17 3.13
CA SER A 27 -0.37 -4.77 2.66
C SER A 27 0.66 -3.86 3.34
N GLN A 28 0.87 -4.00 4.65
CA GLN A 28 1.87 -3.20 5.36
C GLN A 28 3.31 -3.52 4.91
N ALA A 29 3.60 -4.78 4.58
CA ALA A 29 4.90 -5.16 4.02
C ALA A 29 5.11 -4.56 2.61
N ALA A 30 4.08 -4.55 1.77
CA ALA A 30 4.13 -3.92 0.46
C ALA A 30 4.33 -2.39 0.56
N GLU A 31 3.65 -1.74 1.51
CA GLU A 31 3.81 -0.31 1.79
C GLU A 31 5.25 0.01 2.21
N GLN A 32 5.81 -0.76 3.15
CA GLN A 32 7.19 -0.59 3.59
C GLN A 32 8.19 -0.73 2.42
N ALA A 33 8.00 -1.72 1.56
CA ALA A 33 8.85 -1.90 0.38
C ALA A 33 8.74 -0.73 -0.61
N ALA A 34 7.54 -0.19 -0.81
CA ALA A 34 7.33 0.99 -1.65
C ALA A 34 8.02 2.24 -1.06
N GLU A 35 7.96 2.43 0.26
CA GLU A 35 8.66 3.53 0.94
C GLU A 35 10.19 3.40 0.80
N GLU A 36 10.72 2.18 0.87
CA GLU A 36 12.15 1.92 0.61
C GLU A 36 12.55 2.19 -0.83
N ASP A 37 11.68 1.89 -1.80
CA ASP A 37 11.88 2.26 -3.21
C ASP A 37 11.92 3.79 -3.37
N LEU A 38 10.99 4.51 -2.75
CA LEU A 38 10.95 5.97 -2.77
C LEU A 38 12.22 6.58 -2.14
N ALA A 39 12.59 6.14 -0.94
CA ALA A 39 13.77 6.62 -0.23
C ALA A 39 15.07 6.35 -1.00
N ALA A 40 15.13 5.24 -1.72
CA ALA A 40 16.29 4.87 -2.55
C ALA A 40 16.26 5.47 -3.96
N GLY A 41 15.23 6.23 -4.33
CA GLY A 41 15.10 6.79 -5.68
C GLY A 41 14.77 5.75 -6.77
N ARG A 42 14.25 4.57 -6.39
CA ARG A 42 13.85 3.49 -7.31
C ARG A 42 12.44 3.74 -7.86
N TYR A 43 12.23 4.92 -8.41
CA TYR A 43 11.00 5.31 -9.08
C TYR A 43 11.31 6.09 -10.36
N THR A 44 10.34 6.16 -11.26
CA THR A 44 10.43 6.98 -12.47
C THR A 44 9.41 8.11 -12.39
N MET A 45 9.86 9.35 -12.59
CA MET A 45 8.99 10.51 -12.72
C MET A 45 8.71 10.80 -14.18
N PHE A 46 7.51 11.31 -14.44
CA PHE A 46 7.08 11.73 -15.76
C PHE A 46 6.55 13.16 -15.68
N ASP A 47 7.02 14.02 -16.59
CA ASP A 47 6.61 15.44 -16.62
C ASP A 47 5.17 15.63 -17.09
N ASN A 48 4.60 14.62 -17.77
CA ASN A 48 3.23 14.61 -18.24
C ASN A 48 2.69 13.19 -18.44
N GLU A 49 1.37 13.11 -18.57
CA GLU A 49 0.62 11.88 -18.81
C GLU A 49 1.03 11.17 -20.12
N GLN A 50 1.36 11.91 -21.20
CA GLN A 50 1.73 11.30 -22.47
C GLN A 50 3.04 10.51 -22.33
N ALA A 51 4.03 11.05 -21.62
CA ALA A 51 5.28 10.38 -21.32
C ALA A 51 5.06 9.12 -20.46
N PHE A 52 4.17 9.20 -19.46
CA PHE A 52 3.78 8.06 -18.64
C PHE A 52 3.13 6.94 -19.47
N PHE A 53 2.13 7.28 -20.29
CA PHE A 53 1.44 6.29 -21.13
C PHE A 53 2.38 5.65 -22.16
N ALA A 54 3.26 6.43 -22.78
CA ALA A 54 4.27 5.90 -23.69
C ALA A 54 5.18 4.86 -23.01
N HIS A 55 5.59 5.13 -21.76
CA HIS A 55 6.38 4.19 -20.97
C HIS A 55 5.60 2.89 -20.68
N LEU A 56 4.34 2.98 -20.27
CA LEU A 56 3.49 1.79 -20.05
C LEU A 56 3.28 0.97 -21.33
N SER A 57 3.01 1.63 -22.46
CA SER A 57 2.89 0.96 -23.76
C SER A 57 4.17 0.24 -24.17
N LYS A 58 5.33 0.83 -23.87
CA LYS A 58 6.63 0.19 -24.09
C LYS A 58 6.80 -1.05 -23.21
N LEU A 59 6.55 -0.97 -21.91
CA LEU A 59 6.61 -2.12 -20.99
C LEU A 59 5.65 -3.26 -21.40
N ALA A 60 4.45 -2.91 -21.87
CA ALA A 60 3.49 -3.89 -22.38
C ALA A 60 3.97 -4.58 -23.66
N SER A 61 4.72 -3.87 -24.52
CA SER A 61 5.26 -4.39 -25.79
C SER A 61 6.56 -5.17 -25.61
N GLU A 62 7.33 -4.87 -24.55
CA GLU A 62 8.60 -5.51 -24.20
C GLU A 62 8.44 -6.81 -23.40
N LYS A 63 7.21 -7.15 -23.00
CA LYS A 63 6.88 -8.51 -22.55
C LYS A 63 6.56 -9.38 -23.77
N PRO A 64 7.49 -10.16 -24.35
CA PRO A 64 7.10 -11.32 -25.13
C PRO A 64 6.43 -12.34 -24.19
N GLY A 65 5.49 -13.11 -24.73
CA GLY A 65 4.56 -13.96 -23.99
C GLY A 65 5.14 -14.72 -22.79
N ASP A 66 4.34 -14.75 -21.73
CA ASP A 66 4.27 -15.88 -20.81
C ASP A 66 4.25 -17.16 -21.64
N THR A 67 5.42 -17.79 -21.77
CA THR A 67 5.56 -19.17 -22.22
C THR A 67 5.49 -20.02 -20.97
N GLY A 68 4.25 -20.15 -20.47
CA GLY A 68 3.83 -21.28 -19.66
C GLY A 68 3.40 -22.44 -20.55
#